data_AF-A0A7C9EFV2-F1
#
_entry.id   AF-A0A7C9EFV2-F1
#
_cell.length_a   1.000
_cell.length_b   1.000
_cell.length_c   1.000
_cell.angle_alpha   90.00
_cell.angle_beta   90.00
_cell.angle_gamma   90.00
#
_symmetry.space_group_name_H-M   'P 1'
#
loop_
_entity.id
_entity.type
_entity.pdbx_description
1 polymer ?
#
loop_
_entity_poly.entity_id
_entity_poly.type
_entity_poly.pdbx_seq_one_letter_code
_entity_poly.pdbx_strand_id
1 'polypeptide(L)'
;LNCVAALRDYYTKLLYLPSMNGSLSRSELPLIINTPGWVKGIGYDLLVDMLKCIGPTHVVKINISSRSKNLPAGAFWLEDDDAASINLIEISSARKDSYNRSVLVQKEARLIRELRLIAYFRQCFPSDMNVTTIKELAHALACHPPYQVPISRIRIRHLHCQVPNTEVLYSLNATIVGLAVSPEDSHDLP
;
A
#
# COMPACT_ATOMS: atom_id res chain seq x y z
N LEU A 1 8.93 -9.35 4.52
CA LEU A 1 7.65 -9.81 3.89
C LEU A 1 6.49 -9.99 4.85
N ASN A 2 6.68 -9.88 6.18
CA ASN A 2 5.67 -10.24 7.19
C ASN A 2 4.28 -9.62 6.97
N CYS A 3 4.20 -8.35 6.58
CA CYS A 3 2.90 -7.72 6.31
C CYS A 3 2.17 -8.35 5.11
N VAL A 4 2.90 -8.73 4.06
CA VAL A 4 2.34 -9.39 2.87
C VAL A 4 1.81 -10.78 3.25
N ALA A 5 2.60 -11.54 4.01
CA ALA A 5 2.19 -12.85 4.51
C ALA A 5 0.94 -12.75 5.40
N ALA A 6 0.92 -11.80 6.35
CA ALA A 6 -0.22 -11.61 7.25
C ALA A 6 -1.52 -11.26 6.50
N LEU A 7 -1.45 -10.37 5.51
CA LEU A 7 -2.62 -10.00 4.69
C LEU A 7 -3.11 -11.17 3.82
N ARG A 8 -2.18 -11.95 3.23
CA ARG A 8 -2.50 -13.16 2.48
C ARG A 8 -3.18 -14.18 3.38
N ASP A 9 -2.60 -14.49 4.54
CA ASP A 9 -3.13 -15.47 5.48
C ASP A 9 -4.52 -15.07 5.99
N TYR A 10 -4.72 -13.76 6.22
CA TYR A 10 -6.04 -13.22 6.56
C TYR A 10 -7.06 -13.45 5.44
N TYR A 11 -6.71 -13.11 4.19
CA TYR A 11 -7.58 -13.34 3.05
C TYR A 11 -7.89 -14.84 2.84
N THR A 12 -6.89 -15.71 2.96
CA THR A 12 -7.07 -17.17 2.88
C THR A 12 -8.03 -17.67 3.96
N LYS A 13 -7.91 -17.19 5.21
CA LYS A 13 -8.86 -17.51 6.28
C LYS A 13 -10.29 -17.09 5.95
N LEU A 14 -10.48 -15.94 5.30
CA LEU A 14 -11.82 -15.47 4.90
C LEU A 14 -12.49 -16.39 3.87
N LEU A 15 -11.72 -17.04 2.99
CA LEU A 15 -12.23 -17.99 2.00
C LEU A 15 -12.69 -19.31 2.63
N TYR A 16 -12.00 -19.77 3.68
CA TYR A 16 -12.33 -21.01 4.39
C TYR A 16 -13.36 -20.83 5.52
N LEU A 17 -13.82 -19.61 5.77
CA LEU A 17 -14.83 -19.35 6.81
C LEU A 17 -16.21 -19.87 6.36
N PRO A 18 -16.93 -20.64 7.19
CA PRO A 18 -18.27 -21.12 6.86
C PRO A 18 -19.22 -19.94 6.57
N SER A 19 -20.00 -20.04 5.49
CA SER A 19 -21.04 -19.04 5.19
C SER A 19 -22.10 -19.09 6.29
N MET A 20 -22.22 -18.01 7.08
CA MET A 20 -23.19 -17.91 8.18
C MET A 20 -24.66 -17.89 7.69
N ASN A 21 -24.92 -17.71 6.39
CA ASN A 21 -26.27 -17.44 5.87
C ASN A 21 -26.69 -18.29 4.64
N GLY A 22 -26.12 -19.49 4.43
CA GLY A 22 -26.60 -20.42 3.39
C GLY A 22 -26.55 -19.91 1.93
N SER A 23 -26.04 -18.72 1.68
CA SER A 23 -25.74 -18.19 0.35
C SER A 23 -24.26 -18.42 0.02
N LEU A 24 -24.00 -18.53 -1.29
CA LEU A 24 -22.82 -19.12 -1.93
C LEU A 24 -21.49 -18.96 -1.18
N SER A 25 -20.72 -20.05 -1.22
CA SER A 25 -19.33 -20.12 -0.80
C SER A 25 -18.56 -18.83 -1.12
N ARG A 26 -17.94 -18.21 -0.11
CA ARG A 26 -17.01 -17.06 -0.27
C ARG A 26 -15.82 -17.34 -1.21
N SER A 27 -15.69 -18.58 -1.68
CA SER A 27 -14.73 -19.10 -2.65
C SER A 27 -14.68 -18.38 -4.01
N GLU A 28 -15.57 -17.41 -4.28
CA GLU A 28 -15.68 -16.76 -5.58
C GLU A 28 -15.10 -15.33 -5.65
N LEU A 29 -14.69 -14.73 -4.53
CA LEU A 29 -14.18 -13.35 -4.56
C LEU A 29 -12.70 -13.33 -5.00
N PRO A 30 -12.34 -12.80 -6.18
CA PRO A 30 -10.94 -12.79 -6.62
C PRO A 30 -10.10 -11.79 -5.83
N LEU A 31 -8.82 -12.12 -5.61
CA LEU A 31 -7.82 -11.20 -5.06
C LEU A 31 -6.96 -10.62 -6.18
N ILE A 32 -6.97 -9.29 -6.30
CA ILE A 32 -6.10 -8.55 -7.22
C ILE A 32 -5.06 -7.80 -6.40
N ILE A 33 -3.78 -8.02 -6.71
CA ILE A 33 -2.66 -7.39 -6.01
C ILE A 33 -1.85 -6.58 -7.01
N ASN A 34 -1.72 -5.28 -6.76
CA ASN A 34 -0.76 -4.44 -7.46
C ASN A 34 0.59 -4.45 -6.71
N THR A 35 1.70 -4.44 -7.44
CA THR A 35 3.04 -4.44 -6.88
C THR A 35 3.72 -3.07 -7.03
N PRO A 36 4.77 -2.77 -6.25
CA PRO A 36 5.65 -1.62 -6.50
C PRO A 36 6.33 -1.73 -7.87
N GLY A 37 6.60 -0.59 -8.50
CA GLY A 37 7.20 -0.53 -9.85
C GLY A 37 8.72 -0.76 -9.91
N TRP A 38 9.30 -1.52 -8.99
CA TRP A 38 10.73 -1.82 -8.98
C TRP A 38 11.07 -2.97 -9.91
N VAL A 39 12.12 -2.80 -10.71
CA VAL A 39 12.56 -3.80 -11.71
C VAL A 39 14.04 -4.14 -11.60
N LYS A 40 14.76 -3.56 -10.62
CA LYS A 40 16.20 -3.76 -10.40
C LYS A 40 16.59 -3.65 -8.91
N GLY A 41 17.73 -4.25 -8.56
CA GLY A 41 18.34 -4.17 -7.23
C GLY A 41 17.46 -4.76 -6.14
N ILE A 42 17.60 -4.26 -4.91
CA ILE A 42 16.87 -4.74 -3.72
C ILE A 42 15.34 -4.75 -3.93
N GLY A 43 14.81 -3.79 -4.69
CA GLY A 43 13.38 -3.74 -5.00
C GLY A 43 12.90 -4.87 -5.90
N TYR A 44 13.78 -5.37 -6.80
CA TYR A 44 13.51 -6.57 -7.60
C TYR A 44 13.56 -7.82 -6.74
N ASP A 45 14.56 -7.95 -5.86
CA ASP A 45 14.67 -9.11 -4.95
C ASP A 45 13.43 -9.21 -4.06
N LEU A 46 12.96 -8.08 -3.52
CA LEU A 46 11.72 -8.04 -2.74
C LEU A 46 10.49 -8.42 -3.59
N LEU A 47 10.45 -8.08 -4.87
CA LEU A 47 9.36 -8.49 -5.76
C LEU A 47 9.33 -10.00 -5.99
N VAL A 48 10.49 -10.61 -6.24
CA VAL A 48 10.63 -12.08 -6.35
C VAL A 48 10.10 -12.75 -5.08
N ASP A 49 10.55 -12.26 -3.93
CA ASP A 49 10.13 -12.70 -2.61
C ASP A 49 8.62 -12.53 -2.37
N MET A 50 8.05 -11.39 -2.78
CA MET A 50 6.61 -11.14 -2.70
C MET A 50 5.83 -12.11 -3.59
N LEU A 51 6.29 -12.40 -4.81
CA LEU A 51 5.61 -13.32 -5.72
C LEU A 51 5.65 -14.77 -5.20
N LYS A 52 6.81 -15.22 -4.68
CA LYS A 52 6.95 -16.50 -3.99
C LYS A 52 6.02 -16.58 -2.77
N CYS A 53 5.94 -15.51 -1.98
CA CYS A 53 5.05 -15.44 -0.83
C CYS A 53 3.57 -15.42 -1.25
N ILE A 54 3.19 -14.66 -2.28
CA ILE A 54 1.79 -14.53 -2.69
C ILE A 54 1.28 -15.82 -3.33
N GLY A 55 2.12 -16.51 -4.11
CA GLY A 55 1.72 -17.69 -4.88
C GLY A 55 0.60 -17.38 -5.89
N PRO A 56 0.77 -16.39 -6.78
CA PRO A 56 -0.30 -15.97 -7.67
C PRO A 56 -0.64 -17.04 -8.71
N THR A 57 -1.93 -17.20 -9.01
CA THR A 57 -2.40 -18.08 -10.11
C THR A 57 -2.23 -17.43 -11.49
N HIS A 58 -2.33 -16.10 -11.53
CA HIS A 58 -2.19 -15.29 -12.74
C HIS A 58 -1.24 -14.12 -12.45
N VAL A 59 -0.36 -13.83 -13.40
CA VAL A 59 0.51 -12.65 -13.34
C VAL A 59 0.33 -11.84 -14.60
N VAL A 60 -0.03 -10.57 -14.44
CA VAL A 60 -0.13 -9.61 -15.55
C VAL A 60 1.11 -8.72 -15.53
N LYS A 61 1.98 -8.91 -16.51
CA LYS A 61 3.21 -8.13 -16.66
C LYS A 61 3.00 -7.03 -17.70
N ILE A 62 3.04 -5.77 -17.24
CA ILE A 62 2.87 -4.59 -18.09
C ILE A 62 4.23 -4.09 -18.55
N ASN A 63 4.56 -4.35 -19.81
CA ASN A 63 5.82 -3.97 -20.43
C ASN A 63 5.76 -2.58 -21.08
N ILE A 64 6.90 -1.88 -21.06
CA ILE A 64 7.12 -0.64 -21.79
C ILE A 64 8.13 -0.84 -22.93
N SER A 65 8.20 0.10 -23.87
CA SER A 65 9.11 0.04 -25.02
C SER A 65 10.59 0.02 -24.61
N SER A 66 10.92 0.57 -23.43
CA SER A 66 12.28 0.55 -22.89
C SER A 66 12.58 -0.79 -22.22
N ARG A 67 13.22 -1.71 -22.96
CA ARG A 67 13.51 -3.09 -22.48
C ARG A 67 14.27 -3.14 -21.15
N SER A 68 15.18 -2.20 -20.92
CA SER A 68 15.98 -2.11 -19.68
C SER A 68 15.16 -1.74 -18.43
N LYS A 69 13.88 -1.44 -18.59
CA LYS A 69 12.91 -1.12 -17.53
C LYS A 69 11.80 -2.18 -17.40
N ASN A 70 11.92 -3.28 -18.12
CA ASN A 70 11.01 -4.41 -17.99
C ASN A 70 11.64 -5.49 -17.10
N LEU A 71 10.79 -6.29 -16.48
CA LEU A 71 11.19 -7.50 -15.77
C LEU A 71 11.66 -8.58 -16.77
N PRO A 72 12.43 -9.58 -16.32
CA PRO A 72 12.78 -10.72 -17.15
C PRO A 72 11.55 -11.43 -17.73
N ALA A 73 11.74 -12.15 -18.83
CA ALA A 73 10.68 -12.97 -19.45
C ALA A 73 10.35 -14.19 -18.59
N GLY A 74 9.15 -14.75 -18.78
CA GLY A 74 8.73 -15.95 -18.07
C GLY A 74 8.46 -15.74 -16.58
N ALA A 75 8.28 -16.84 -15.85
CA ALA A 75 8.05 -16.86 -14.41
C ALA A 75 9.38 -16.73 -13.65
N PHE A 76 10.05 -15.58 -13.80
CA PHE A 76 11.41 -15.32 -13.30
C PHE A 76 11.61 -15.46 -11.78
N TRP A 77 10.53 -15.64 -11.02
CA TRP A 77 10.55 -15.84 -9.57
C TRP A 77 10.42 -17.32 -9.17
N LEU A 78 10.25 -18.23 -10.12
CA LEU A 78 10.16 -19.67 -9.91
C LEU A 78 11.41 -20.38 -10.43
N GLU A 79 11.64 -21.58 -9.90
CA GLU A 79 12.57 -22.53 -10.50
C GLU A 79 11.89 -23.21 -11.72
N ASP A 80 12.69 -23.72 -12.66
CA ASP A 80 12.20 -24.16 -13.98
C ASP A 80 11.08 -25.22 -13.94
N ASP A 81 11.06 -26.09 -12.94
CA ASP A 81 10.05 -27.15 -12.81
C ASP A 81 8.67 -26.64 -12.34
N ASP A 82 8.61 -25.51 -11.63
CA ASP A 82 7.37 -24.94 -11.08
C ASP A 82 6.65 -24.02 -12.07
N ALA A 83 7.37 -23.55 -13.10
CA ALA A 83 6.92 -22.52 -14.02
C ALA A 83 5.75 -22.94 -14.93
N ALA A 84 5.53 -24.24 -15.14
CA ALA A 84 4.49 -24.78 -16.02
C ALA A 84 3.05 -24.51 -15.52
N SER A 85 2.88 -24.13 -14.25
CA SER A 85 1.57 -23.97 -13.61
C SER A 85 0.99 -22.55 -13.63
N ILE A 86 1.81 -21.53 -13.93
CA ILE A 86 1.39 -20.12 -13.82
C ILE A 86 0.89 -19.56 -15.15
N ASN A 87 -0.26 -18.88 -15.10
CA ASN A 87 -0.76 -18.14 -16.25
C ASN A 87 -0.13 -16.73 -16.31
N LEU A 88 0.94 -16.59 -17.10
CA LEU A 88 1.63 -15.32 -17.33
C LEU A 88 1.05 -14.60 -18.56
N ILE A 89 0.52 -13.40 -18.33
CA ILE A 89 -0.04 -12.54 -19.37
C ILE A 89 0.86 -11.32 -19.53
N GLU A 90 1.48 -11.15 -20.69
CA GLU A 90 2.26 -9.96 -21.01
C GLU A 90 1.44 -8.97 -21.83
N ILE A 91 1.33 -7.73 -21.36
CA ILE A 91 0.63 -6.65 -22.05
C ILE A 91 1.54 -5.43 -22.22
N SER A 92 1.25 -4.59 -23.22
CA SER A 92 1.94 -3.31 -23.39
C SER A 92 1.30 -2.20 -22.56
N SER A 93 2.09 -1.20 -22.15
CA SER A 93 1.58 0.02 -21.52
C SER A 93 0.42 0.63 -22.31
N ALA A 94 -0.65 0.96 -21.59
CA ALA A 94 -1.83 1.60 -22.16
C ALA A 94 -1.53 3.02 -22.70
N ARG A 95 -0.56 3.73 -22.11
CA ARG A 95 -0.17 5.07 -22.56
C ARG A 95 0.92 4.95 -23.63
N LYS A 96 0.59 5.39 -24.85
CA LYS A 96 1.48 5.36 -26.02
C LYS A 96 1.46 6.70 -26.76
N ASP A 97 2.57 7.02 -27.43
CA ASP A 97 2.68 8.19 -28.31
C ASP A 97 2.13 7.89 -29.72
N SER A 98 2.19 8.89 -30.61
CA SER A 98 1.80 8.74 -32.02
C SER A 98 2.63 7.70 -32.79
N TYR A 99 3.80 7.32 -32.27
CA TYR A 99 4.67 6.28 -32.81
C TYR A 99 4.48 4.93 -32.10
N ASN A 100 3.40 4.76 -31.32
CA ASN A 100 3.06 3.56 -30.57
C ASN A 100 4.11 3.17 -29.51
N ARG A 101 4.98 4.09 -29.09
CA ARG A 101 5.96 3.90 -28.02
C ARG A 101 5.33 4.22 -26.68
N SER A 102 5.67 3.44 -25.65
CA SER A 102 5.17 3.69 -24.30
C SER A 102 5.60 5.06 -23.79
N VAL A 103 4.65 5.86 -23.31
CA VAL A 103 4.93 7.15 -22.67
C VAL A 103 5.02 6.95 -21.18
N LEU A 104 6.15 7.35 -20.59
CA LEU A 104 6.29 7.38 -19.14
C LEU A 104 5.37 8.47 -18.58
N VAL A 105 4.55 8.11 -17.61
CA VAL A 105 3.72 9.09 -16.90
C VAL A 105 4.63 10.16 -16.28
N GLN A 106 4.24 11.42 -16.44
CA GLN A 106 4.89 12.54 -15.78
C GLN A 106 5.01 12.26 -14.28
N LYS A 107 6.14 12.62 -13.66
CA LYS A 107 6.43 12.31 -12.25
C LYS A 107 5.59 13.14 -11.27
N GLU A 108 4.27 13.02 -11.35
CA GLU A 108 3.31 13.69 -10.48
C GLU A 108 3.05 12.92 -9.19
N ALA A 109 3.80 11.85 -8.92
CA ALA A 109 3.64 11.03 -7.73
C ALA A 109 3.71 11.84 -6.42
N ARG A 110 4.49 12.93 -6.38
CA ARG A 110 4.48 13.86 -5.23
C ARG A 110 3.14 14.59 -5.11
N LEU A 111 2.68 15.21 -6.19
CA LEU A 111 1.42 15.94 -6.23
C LEU A 111 0.23 15.04 -5.90
N ILE A 112 0.17 13.84 -6.48
CA ILE A 112 -0.91 12.89 -6.20
C ILE A 112 -0.89 12.47 -4.72
N ARG A 113 0.29 12.23 -4.12
CA ARG A 113 0.40 11.93 -2.69
C ARG A 113 -0.07 13.09 -1.81
N GLU A 114 0.32 14.32 -2.14
CA GLU A 114 -0.14 15.52 -1.44
C GLU A 114 -1.67 15.67 -1.55
N LEU A 115 -2.24 15.50 -2.73
CA LEU A 115 -3.69 15.52 -2.95
C LEU A 115 -4.42 14.44 -2.14
N ARG A 116 -3.85 13.23 -2.05
CA ARG A 116 -4.42 12.14 -1.23
C ARG A 116 -4.37 12.47 0.27
N LEU A 117 -3.29 13.10 0.73
CA LEU A 117 -3.17 13.54 2.13
C LEU A 117 -4.21 14.63 2.46
N ILE A 118 -4.37 15.60 1.56
CA ILE A 118 -5.39 16.65 1.67
C ILE A 118 -6.79 16.01 1.72
N ALA A 119 -7.07 15.09 0.81
CA ALA A 119 -8.35 14.38 0.76
C ALA A 119 -8.62 13.56 2.03
N TYR A 120 -7.59 12.99 2.66
CA TYR A 120 -7.71 12.29 3.93
C TYR A 120 -8.13 13.25 5.06
N PHE A 121 -7.38 14.33 5.28
CA PHE A 121 -7.70 15.30 6.35
C PHE A 121 -8.98 16.11 6.09
N ARG A 122 -9.42 16.23 4.83
CA ARG A 122 -10.71 16.84 4.50
C ARG A 122 -11.88 16.05 5.11
N GLN A 123 -11.73 14.75 5.38
CA GLN A 123 -12.76 13.91 6.00
C GLN A 123 -13.06 14.29 7.46
N CYS A 124 -12.20 15.09 8.10
CA CYS A 124 -12.44 15.60 9.45
C CYS A 124 -13.59 16.64 9.49
N PHE A 125 -14.07 17.12 8.34
CA PHE A 125 -15.10 18.15 8.24
C PHE A 125 -16.31 17.66 7.45
N PRO A 126 -17.52 18.18 7.74
CA PRO A 126 -18.73 17.92 6.95
C PRO A 126 -18.51 18.10 5.44
N SER A 127 -19.19 17.31 4.61
CA SER A 127 -18.99 17.32 3.15
C SER A 127 -19.47 18.62 2.47
N ASP A 128 -20.39 19.34 3.10
CA ASP A 128 -20.95 20.63 2.66
C ASP A 128 -20.05 21.83 2.99
N MET A 129 -19.01 21.65 3.82
CA MET A 129 -18.01 22.69 4.07
C MET A 129 -17.20 22.99 2.81
N ASN A 130 -17.22 24.24 2.35
CA ASN A 130 -16.45 24.68 1.19
C ASN A 130 -14.95 24.83 1.55
N VAL A 131 -14.22 23.74 1.44
CA VAL A 131 -12.75 23.72 1.54
C VAL A 131 -12.19 23.29 0.19
N THR A 132 -11.77 24.28 -0.59
CA THR A 132 -11.32 24.12 -1.98
C THR A 132 -9.81 24.29 -2.13
N THR A 133 -9.16 24.92 -1.15
CA THR A 133 -7.70 25.15 -1.17
C THR A 133 -6.98 24.50 0.01
N ILE A 134 -5.67 24.27 -0.14
CA ILE A 134 -4.78 23.77 0.92
C ILE A 134 -4.76 24.75 2.11
N LYS A 135 -4.79 26.06 1.83
CA LYS A 135 -4.77 27.11 2.85
C LYS A 135 -6.04 27.08 3.70
N GLU A 136 -7.20 26.92 3.06
CA GLU A 136 -8.48 26.77 3.75
C GLU A 136 -8.49 25.52 4.63
N LEU A 137 -8.00 24.38 4.12
CA LEU A 137 -7.93 23.15 4.90
C LEU A 137 -6.99 23.31 6.11
N ALA A 138 -5.81 23.90 5.92
CA ALA A 138 -4.87 24.13 7.00
C ALA A 138 -5.45 25.05 8.08
N HIS A 139 -6.16 26.10 7.69
CA HIS A 139 -6.85 26.99 8.62
C HIS A 139 -7.97 26.26 9.38
N ALA A 140 -8.80 25.49 8.68
CA ALA A 140 -9.88 24.71 9.29
C ALA A 140 -9.32 23.68 10.30
N LEU A 141 -8.22 23.00 9.96
CA LEU A 141 -7.53 22.07 10.86
C LEU A 141 -6.97 22.77 12.10
N ALA A 142 -6.36 23.95 11.93
CA ALA A 142 -5.83 24.73 13.05
C ALA A 142 -6.94 25.24 13.99
N CYS A 143 -8.13 25.51 13.46
CA CYS A 143 -9.31 25.91 14.22
C CYS A 143 -10.08 24.72 14.81
N HIS A 144 -9.81 23.49 14.38
CA HIS A 144 -10.50 22.31 14.88
C HIS A 144 -10.00 21.97 16.29
N PRO A 145 -10.90 21.80 17.29
CA PRO A 145 -10.49 21.39 18.63
C PRO A 145 -9.72 20.05 18.59
N PRO A 146 -8.49 19.98 19.12
CA PRO A 146 -7.71 18.75 19.11
C PRO A 146 -8.20 17.78 20.19
N TYR A 147 -8.03 16.48 19.93
CA TYR A 147 -8.19 15.47 20.97
C TYR A 147 -6.92 15.41 21.82
N GLN A 148 -7.07 15.57 23.13
CA GLN A 148 -5.95 15.57 24.08
C GLN A 148 -5.81 14.21 24.75
N VAL A 149 -4.57 13.69 24.76
CA VAL A 149 -4.21 12.47 25.48
C VAL A 149 -3.03 12.72 26.42
N PRO A 150 -3.02 12.16 27.64
CA PRO A 150 -1.84 12.15 28.50
C PRO A 150 -0.68 11.44 27.81
N ILE A 151 0.52 12.01 27.86
CA ILE A 151 1.73 11.40 27.27
C ILE A 151 2.01 10.02 27.87
N SER A 152 1.69 9.81 29.15
CA SER A 152 1.84 8.51 29.82
C SER A 152 0.98 7.39 29.24
N ARG A 153 -0.07 7.72 28.45
CA ARG A 153 -0.96 6.75 27.81
C ARG A 153 -0.55 6.37 26.39
N ILE A 154 0.49 6.99 25.85
CA ILE A 154 0.94 6.72 24.48
C ILE A 154 2.35 6.14 24.48
N ARG A 155 2.58 5.14 23.63
CA ARG A 155 3.91 4.61 23.34
C ARG A 155 4.37 5.16 21.99
N ILE A 156 5.55 5.79 21.98
CA ILE A 156 6.12 6.37 20.77
C ILE A 156 7.20 5.43 20.25
N ARG A 157 7.16 5.12 18.95
CA ARG A 157 8.15 4.28 18.29
C ARG A 157 8.61 4.93 16.99
N HIS A 158 9.89 5.32 16.94
CA HIS A 158 10.53 5.75 15.71
C HIS A 158 10.93 4.52 14.87
N LEU A 159 10.57 4.55 13.59
CA LEU A 159 10.94 3.50 12.65
C LEU A 159 12.25 3.90 11.94
N HIS A 160 13.18 2.96 11.82
CA HIS A 160 14.43 3.10 11.06
C HIS A 160 15.44 4.14 11.56
N CYS A 161 15.19 4.80 12.69
CA CYS A 161 16.14 5.69 13.33
C CYS A 161 16.08 5.58 14.86
N GLN A 162 17.13 6.08 15.52
CA GLN A 162 17.16 6.27 16.97
C GLN A 162 17.06 7.76 17.25
N VAL A 163 16.18 8.13 18.18
CA VAL A 163 16.00 9.51 18.63
C VAL A 163 16.38 9.57 20.10
N PRO A 164 17.25 10.49 20.53
CA PRO A 164 17.57 10.69 21.94
C PRO A 164 16.30 10.93 22.77
N ASN A 165 16.24 10.38 23.99
CA ASN A 165 15.05 10.49 24.85
C ASN A 165 14.62 11.93 25.11
N THR A 166 15.57 12.87 25.14
CA THR A 166 15.31 14.31 25.32
C THR A 166 14.62 14.95 24.12
N GLU A 167 14.76 14.37 22.92
CA GLU A 167 14.27 14.89 21.65
C GLU A 167 13.01 14.19 21.16
N VAL A 168 12.49 13.19 21.88
CA VAL A 168 11.34 12.38 21.45
C VAL A 168 10.13 13.26 21.15
N LEU A 169 9.72 14.14 22.06
CA LEU A 169 8.55 15.00 21.85
C LEU A 169 8.81 16.06 20.77
N TYR A 170 10.03 16.61 20.71
CA TYR A 170 10.41 17.56 19.68
C TYR A 170 10.32 16.94 18.28
N SER A 171 10.78 15.69 18.14
CA SER A 171 10.73 14.96 16.87
C SER A 171 9.32 14.67 16.35
N LEU A 172 8.29 14.73 17.22
CA LEU A 172 6.90 14.53 16.84
C LEU A 172 6.22 15.80 16.34
N ASN A 173 6.74 16.97 16.71
CA ASN A 173 6.09 18.23 16.41
C ASN A 173 5.92 18.42 14.89
N ALA A 174 4.70 18.75 14.46
CA ALA A 174 4.32 18.91 13.06
C ALA A 174 4.61 17.69 12.14
N THR A 175 4.67 16.47 12.71
CA THR A 175 4.82 15.24 11.93
C THR A 175 3.49 14.48 11.77
N ILE A 176 3.38 13.68 10.71
CA ILE A 176 2.28 12.72 10.53
C ILE A 176 2.72 11.40 11.15
N VAL A 177 1.90 10.89 12.06
CA VAL A 177 2.13 9.61 12.73
C VAL A 177 1.02 8.62 12.41
N GLY A 178 1.35 7.33 12.35
CA GLY A 178 0.36 6.26 12.34
C GLY A 178 -0.04 5.89 13.76
N LEU A 179 -1.34 5.80 14.02
CA LEU A 179 -1.84 5.21 15.26
C LEU A 179 -1.92 3.70 15.09
N ALA A 180 -1.31 2.96 16.00
CA ALA A 180 -1.28 1.50 16.00
C ALA A 180 -1.60 0.97 17.39
N VAL A 181 -2.17 -0.23 17.45
CA VAL A 181 -2.48 -0.93 18.68
C VAL A 181 -1.38 -1.95 18.96
N SER A 182 -0.93 -2.03 20.21
CA SER A 182 -0.03 -3.09 20.64
C SER A 182 -0.75 -4.44 20.52
N PRO A 183 -0.10 -5.52 20.07
CA PRO A 183 -0.69 -6.85 20.11
C PRO A 183 -1.10 -7.26 21.53
N GLU A 184 -0.41 -6.75 22.56
CA GLU A 184 -0.73 -6.96 23.98
C GLU A 184 -2.11 -6.38 24.38
N ASP A 185 -2.54 -5.30 23.73
CA ASP A 185 -3.80 -4.58 24.02
C ASP A 185 -4.93 -4.98 23.04
N SER A 186 -4.70 -5.96 22.16
CA SER A 186 -5.61 -6.31 21.05
C SER A 186 -6.88 -7.05 21.49
N HIS A 187 -6.94 -7.53 22.73
CA HIS A 187 -8.11 -8.22 23.27
C HIS A 187 -9.26 -7.28 23.67
N ASP A 188 -8.98 -5.98 23.82
CA ASP A 188 -9.92 -4.96 24.33
C ASP A 188 -10.45 -4.01 23.24
N LEU A 189 -10.22 -4.33 21.96
CA LEU A 189 -10.78 -3.56 20.84
C LEU A 189 -12.15 -4.13 20.43
N PRO A 190 -13.14 -3.27 20.09
CA PRO A 190 -14.43 -3.69 19.56
C PRO A 190 -14.34 -4.39 18.20
#